data_AF-A0A9P9GEZ4-F1
#
_entry.id   AF-A0A9P9GEZ4-F1
#
_cell.length_a   1.000
_cell.length_b   1.000
_cell.length_c   1.000
_cell.angle_alpha   90.00
_cell.angle_beta   90.00
_cell.angle_gamma   90.00
#
_symmetry.space_group_name_H-M   'P 1'
#
loop_
_entity.id
_entity.type
_entity.pdbx_description
1 polymer ?
#
loop_
_entity_poly.entity_id
_entity_poly.type
_entity_poly.pdbx_seq_one_letter_code
_entity_poly.pdbx_strand_id
1 'polypeptide(L)'
;TLDHLNLYTIPQTRNRDTIPRGLIAQLNVFAGQLYLSSYSDYVELCGSLGLAWKAADESVTLGPDGFIPLDSTAGSSSNKSGLSKSPVGFLKILMSTIRQECELIGMTHMGRILEGVRLREEEWVEI
;
A
#
# COMPACT_ATOMS: atom_id res chain seq x y z
N THR A 1 35.56 21.50 3.75
CA THR A 1 35.05 20.22 4.27
C THR A 1 33.95 19.71 3.34
N LEU A 2 33.75 18.39 3.24
CA LEU A 2 32.75 17.75 2.38
C LEU A 2 31.33 17.79 3.00
N ASP A 3 31.07 18.81 3.83
CA ASP A 3 30.02 18.79 4.86
C ASP A 3 28.60 18.90 4.30
N HIS A 4 28.46 19.26 3.02
CA HIS A 4 27.16 19.53 2.43
C HIS A 4 26.77 18.58 1.29
N LEU A 5 27.62 17.62 0.90
CA LEU A 5 27.32 16.48 -0.02
C LEU A 5 26.28 16.73 -1.15
N ASN A 6 26.28 17.92 -1.74
CA ASN A 6 25.28 18.36 -2.73
C ASN A 6 25.74 18.17 -4.19
N LEU A 7 26.67 17.24 -4.43
CA LEU A 7 27.19 17.02 -5.78
C LEU A 7 26.56 15.76 -6.39
N TYR A 8 25.33 15.92 -6.87
CA TYR A 8 24.75 14.99 -7.84
C TYR A 8 24.16 15.81 -8.99
N THR A 9 24.42 15.36 -10.22
CA THR A 9 23.86 16.00 -11.41
C THR A 9 22.56 15.26 -11.73
N ILE A 10 21.41 15.91 -11.56
CA ILE A 10 20.14 15.37 -12.06
C ILE A 10 20.15 15.60 -13.57
N PRO A 11 20.19 14.54 -14.41
CA PRO A 11 20.06 14.73 -15.84
C PRO A 11 18.69 15.38 -16.11
N GLN A 12 18.67 16.41 -16.96
CA GLN A 12 17.44 17.04 -17.46
C GLN A 12 16.74 16.08 -18.44
N THR A 13 16.43 14.86 -17.98
CA THR A 13 15.77 13.85 -18.79
C THR A 13 14.32 14.30 -18.98
N ARG A 14 14.01 14.64 -20.23
CA ARG A 14 12.71 15.17 -20.67
C ARG A 14 11.61 14.09 -20.74
N ASN A 15 11.90 12.85 -20.35
CA ASN A 15 10.88 11.80 -20.23
C ASN A 15 10.12 12.00 -18.93
N ARG A 16 9.06 12.79 -19.01
CA ARG A 16 7.91 12.72 -18.10
C ARG A 16 7.06 11.47 -18.38
N ASP A 17 7.70 10.33 -18.62
CA ASP A 17 6.96 9.07 -18.63
C ASP A 17 6.36 8.94 -17.24
N THR A 18 5.04 9.03 -17.18
CA THR A 18 4.32 9.11 -15.91
C THR A 18 4.38 7.72 -15.31
N ILE A 19 5.22 7.53 -14.29
CA ILE A 19 5.37 6.23 -13.62
C ILE A 19 3.98 5.80 -13.14
N PRO A 20 3.50 4.58 -13.48
CA PRO A 20 2.22 4.10 -13.00
C PRO A 20 2.13 4.15 -11.48
N ARG A 21 1.02 4.65 -10.93
CA ARG A 21 0.86 4.82 -9.47
C ARG A 21 0.98 3.51 -8.71
N GLY A 22 0.44 2.40 -9.25
CA GLY A 22 0.61 1.08 -8.66
C GLY A 22 2.07 0.64 -8.52
N LEU A 23 2.96 1.03 -9.44
CA LEU A 23 4.39 0.74 -9.32
C LEU A 23 5.04 1.57 -8.20
N ILE A 24 4.66 2.85 -8.08
CA ILE A 24 5.09 3.71 -6.97
C ILE A 24 4.63 3.13 -5.64
N ALA A 25 3.38 2.69 -5.53
CA ALA A 25 2.83 2.07 -4.34
C ALA A 25 3.63 0.82 -3.92
N GLN A 26 3.93 -0.06 -4.88
CA GLN A 26 4.76 -1.25 -4.61
C GLN A 26 6.16 -0.88 -4.12
N LEU A 27 6.84 0.03 -4.81
CA LEU A 27 8.18 0.48 -4.42
C LEU A 27 8.20 1.05 -3.01
N ASN A 28 7.19 1.85 -2.66
CA ASN A 28 7.12 2.43 -1.34
C ASN A 28 6.87 1.40 -0.23
N VAL A 29 6.03 0.39 -0.48
CA VAL A 29 5.82 -0.73 0.44
C VAL A 29 7.15 -1.46 0.67
N PHE A 30 7.89 -1.79 -0.38
CA PHE A 30 9.18 -2.46 -0.24
C PHE A 30 10.27 -1.57 0.39
N ALA A 31 10.14 -0.25 0.28
CA ALA A 31 10.98 0.72 0.97
C ALA A 31 10.60 0.90 2.46
N GLY A 32 9.52 0.28 2.93
CA GLY A 32 9.08 0.36 4.33
C GLY A 32 8.24 1.60 4.66
N GLN A 33 7.57 2.22 3.69
CA GLN A 33 6.66 3.35 3.94
C GLN A 33 5.56 2.92 4.93
N LEU A 34 5.35 3.68 6.01
CA LEU A 34 4.34 3.38 7.03
C LEU A 34 3.07 4.25 6.92
N TYR A 35 3.21 5.47 6.40
CA TYR A 35 2.14 6.45 6.27
C TYR A 35 1.96 6.83 4.80
N LEU A 36 0.71 6.94 4.38
CA LEU A 36 0.31 7.26 3.01
C LEU A 36 -0.06 8.74 2.91
N SER A 37 0.33 9.38 1.81
CA SER A 37 0.18 10.83 1.62
C SER A 37 -1.25 11.27 1.28
N SER A 38 -2.09 10.38 0.78
CA SER A 38 -3.48 10.68 0.45
C SER A 38 -4.39 9.44 0.54
N TYR A 39 -5.70 9.68 0.64
CA TYR A 39 -6.69 8.61 0.50
C TYR A 39 -6.60 7.91 -0.88
N SER A 40 -6.23 8.65 -1.93
CA SER A 40 -6.04 8.08 -3.26
C SER A 40 -4.88 7.09 -3.32
N ASP A 41 -3.79 7.34 -2.58
CA ASP A 41 -2.66 6.40 -2.47
C ASP A 41 -3.06 5.15 -1.68
N TYR A 42 -3.93 5.29 -0.68
CA TYR A 42 -4.52 4.15 0.03
C TYR A 42 -5.34 3.25 -0.89
N VAL A 43 -6.23 3.83 -1.71
CA VAL A 43 -7.03 3.07 -2.68
C VAL A 43 -6.15 2.35 -3.70
N GLU A 44 -5.14 3.05 -4.25
CA GLU A 44 -4.20 2.47 -5.21
C GLU A 44 -3.40 1.32 -4.59
N LEU A 45 -2.90 1.52 -3.37
CA LEU A 45 -2.17 0.49 -2.63
C LEU A 45 -3.04 -0.75 -2.42
N CYS A 46 -4.25 -0.60 -1.88
CA CYS A 46 -5.17 -1.72 -1.68
C CYS A 46 -5.48 -2.43 -3.01
N GLY A 47 -5.66 -1.68 -4.11
CA GLY A 47 -5.83 -2.24 -5.45
C GLY A 47 -4.63 -3.10 -5.89
N SER A 48 -3.41 -2.61 -5.68
CA SER A 48 -2.17 -3.31 -6.03
C SER A 48 -1.89 -4.55 -5.17
N LEU A 49 -2.43 -4.59 -3.94
CA LEU A 49 -2.29 -5.72 -3.01
C LEU A 49 -3.49 -6.70 -3.05
N GLY A 50 -4.56 -6.35 -3.77
CA GLY A 50 -5.78 -7.16 -3.83
C GLY A 50 -6.58 -7.10 -2.52
N LEU A 51 -6.50 -5.99 -1.78
CA LEU A 51 -7.20 -5.77 -0.51
C LEU A 51 -8.47 -4.94 -0.73
N ALA A 52 -9.51 -5.24 0.03
CA ALA A 52 -10.74 -4.46 0.04
C ALA A 52 -10.54 -3.13 0.78
N TRP A 53 -10.66 -2.01 0.07
CA TRP A 53 -10.66 -0.65 0.65
C TRP A 53 -12.05 -0.09 0.93
N LYS A 54 -13.10 -0.76 0.42
CA LYS A 54 -14.51 -0.43 0.64
C LYS A 54 -15.29 -1.62 1.18
N ALA A 55 -16.57 -1.44 1.50
CA ALA A 55 -17.44 -2.57 1.76
C ALA A 55 -17.49 -3.49 0.54
N ALA A 56 -17.18 -4.77 0.78
CA ALA A 56 -17.43 -5.81 -0.19
C ALA A 56 -18.93 -6.03 -0.32
N ASP A 57 -19.38 -6.36 -1.53
CA ASP A 57 -20.75 -6.78 -1.76
C ASP A 57 -21.00 -8.10 -1.00
N GLU A 58 -22.24 -8.35 -0.56
CA GLU A 58 -22.59 -9.53 0.25
C GLU A 58 -22.22 -10.87 -0.42
N SER A 59 -22.05 -10.86 -1.74
CA SER A 59 -21.65 -12.01 -2.55
C SER A 59 -20.14 -12.30 -2.54
N VAL A 60 -19.30 -11.43 -1.97
CA VAL A 60 -17.83 -11.60 -1.94
C VAL A 60 -17.38 -11.98 -0.53
N THR A 61 -16.86 -13.20 -0.40
CA THR A 61 -16.22 -13.65 0.83
C THR A 61 -14.78 -13.16 0.86
N LEU A 62 -14.49 -12.18 1.72
CA LEU A 62 -13.12 -11.70 1.95
C LEU A 62 -12.33 -12.67 2.83
N GLY A 63 -11.00 -12.69 2.62
CA GLY A 63 -10.08 -13.25 3.60
C GLY A 63 -10.15 -12.51 4.94
N PRO A 64 -9.63 -13.10 6.04
CA PRO A 64 -9.68 -12.50 7.38
C PRO A 64 -8.89 -11.18 7.47
N ASP A 65 -7.98 -10.95 6.53
CA ASP A 65 -7.15 -9.75 6.38
C ASP A 65 -7.71 -8.78 5.32
N GLY A 66 -8.91 -9.04 4.80
CA GLY A 66 -9.54 -8.23 3.75
C GLY A 66 -9.06 -8.54 2.33
N PHE A 67 -8.28 -9.60 2.11
CA PHE A 67 -7.86 -10.03 0.78
C PHE A 67 -9.05 -10.53 -0.06
N ILE A 68 -9.06 -10.16 -1.34
CA ILE A 68 -10.11 -10.52 -2.30
C ILE A 68 -9.64 -11.75 -3.11
N PRO A 69 -10.28 -12.91 -2.99
CA PRO A 69 -9.95 -14.09 -3.78
C PRO A 69 -10.15 -13.86 -5.30
N LEU A 70 -9.32 -14.49 -6.14
CA LEU A 70 -9.35 -14.28 -7.60
C LEU A 70 -10.64 -14.81 -8.26
N ASP A 71 -11.25 -15.84 -7.67
CA ASP A 71 -12.51 -16.45 -8.07
C ASP A 71 -13.75 -15.62 -7.71
N SER A 72 -13.58 -14.58 -6.87
CA SER A 72 -14.63 -13.64 -6.52
C SER A 72 -14.91 -12.66 -7.67
N THR A 73 -15.74 -13.08 -8.62
CA THR A 73 -16.18 -12.28 -9.77
C THR A 73 -17.52 -11.59 -9.50
N ALA A 74 -17.62 -10.85 -8.40
CA ALA A 74 -18.81 -10.06 -8.10
C ALA A 74 -18.49 -8.56 -8.03
N GLY A 75 -19.07 -7.82 -8.99
CA GLY A 75 -19.18 -6.37 -8.94
C GLY A 75 -17.87 -5.59 -9.04
N SER A 76 -17.87 -4.39 -8.46
CA SER A 76 -16.76 -3.43 -8.50
C SER A 76 -15.53 -3.86 -7.68
N SER A 77 -15.58 -5.03 -7.03
CA SER A 77 -14.60 -5.51 -6.05
C SER A 77 -13.80 -6.71 -6.59
N SER A 78 -13.50 -6.72 -7.89
CA SER A 78 -12.63 -7.71 -8.51
C SER A 78 -11.17 -7.50 -8.09
N ASN A 79 -10.45 -8.57 -7.73
CA ASN A 79 -9.01 -8.48 -7.47
C ASN A 79 -8.24 -8.17 -8.77
N LYS A 80 -7.57 -7.00 -8.81
CA LYS A 80 -6.76 -6.55 -9.95
C LYS A 80 -5.25 -6.71 -9.74
N SER A 81 -4.81 -7.19 -8.57
CA SER A 81 -3.40 -7.33 -8.23
C SER A 81 -2.68 -8.46 -8.97
N GLY A 82 -3.43 -9.45 -9.48
CA GLY A 82 -2.86 -10.67 -10.05
C GLY A 82 -2.27 -11.64 -9.02
N LEU A 83 -2.40 -11.34 -7.71
CA LEU A 83 -1.92 -12.21 -6.64
C LEU A 83 -2.89 -13.37 -6.41
N SER A 84 -2.36 -14.59 -6.35
CA SER A 84 -3.14 -15.80 -6.04
C SER A 84 -3.35 -16.04 -4.55
N LYS A 85 -2.58 -15.35 -3.70
CA LYS A 85 -2.62 -15.45 -2.23
C LYS A 85 -2.42 -14.07 -1.62
N SER A 86 -2.94 -13.89 -0.42
CA SER A 86 -2.77 -12.64 0.33
C SER A 86 -1.29 -12.32 0.56
N PRO A 87 -0.83 -11.10 0.22
CA PRO A 87 0.53 -10.66 0.53
C PRO A 87 0.70 -10.23 1.99
N VAL A 88 -0.38 -10.11 2.76
CA VAL A 88 -0.39 -9.48 4.10
C VAL A 88 0.58 -10.16 5.06
N GLY A 89 0.59 -11.49 5.12
CA GLY A 89 1.50 -12.23 6.00
C GLY A 89 2.99 -11.96 5.69
N PHE A 90 3.34 -11.91 4.41
CA PHE A 90 4.68 -11.54 3.96
C PHE A 90 5.02 -10.10 4.32
N LEU A 91 4.10 -9.16 4.08
CA LEU A 91 4.31 -7.74 4.37
C LEU A 91 4.42 -7.48 5.88
N LYS A 92 3.68 -8.20 6.72
CA LYS A 92 3.85 -8.14 8.18
C LYS A 92 5.27 -8.50 8.57
N ILE A 93 5.80 -9.61 8.06
CA ILE A 93 7.19 -10.04 8.32
C ILE A 93 8.19 -9.00 7.80
N LEU A 94 8.02 -8.54 6.55
CA LEU A 94 8.88 -7.52 5.95
C LEU A 94 8.95 -6.27 6.84
N MET A 95 7.79 -5.75 7.24
CA MET A 95 7.70 -4.51 8.03
C MET A 95 8.15 -4.70 9.49
N SER A 96 7.91 -5.87 10.08
CA SER A 96 8.28 -6.15 11.48
C SER A 96 9.74 -6.56 11.65
N THR A 97 10.37 -7.14 10.63
CA THR A 97 11.68 -7.79 10.77
C THR A 97 12.80 -7.06 10.03
N ILE A 98 12.53 -6.48 8.85
CA ILE A 98 13.57 -5.84 8.04
C ILE A 98 13.75 -4.37 8.42
N ARG A 99 12.71 -3.73 8.96
CA ARG A 99 12.83 -2.38 9.51
C ARG A 99 13.51 -2.45 10.88
N GLN A 100 14.71 -1.87 10.97
CA GLN A 100 15.50 -1.78 12.20
C GLN A 100 14.71 -1.02 13.27
N GLU A 101 14.66 -1.54 14.50
CA GLU A 101 13.86 -1.05 15.64
C GLU A 101 12.33 -1.19 15.47
N CYS A 102 11.85 -2.40 15.79
CA CYS A 102 10.45 -2.86 15.73
C CYS A 102 9.48 -2.06 16.63
N GLU A 103 9.33 -0.76 16.39
CA GLU A 103 8.20 0.04 16.85
C GLU A 103 6.89 -0.60 16.38
N LEU A 104 5.87 -0.56 17.23
CA LEU A 104 4.52 -1.04 16.93
C LEU A 104 3.96 -0.27 15.73
N ILE A 105 4.06 -0.84 14.53
CA ILE A 105 3.48 -0.24 13.31
C ILE A 105 1.94 -0.17 13.37
N GLY A 106 1.30 -0.77 14.37
CA GLY A 106 -0.16 -0.89 14.49
C GLY A 106 -0.91 0.45 14.46
N MET A 107 -0.29 1.56 14.86
CA MET A 107 -0.91 2.90 14.79
C MET A 107 -0.71 3.61 13.44
N THR A 108 0.13 3.06 12.57
CA THR A 108 0.41 3.61 11.24
C THR A 108 -0.68 3.21 10.25
N HIS A 109 -0.74 3.89 9.09
CA HIS A 109 -1.65 3.47 8.02
C HIS A 109 -1.35 2.03 7.59
N MET A 110 -0.08 1.68 7.36
CA MET A 110 0.30 0.32 6.97
C MET A 110 -0.02 -0.73 8.02
N GLY A 111 0.21 -0.46 9.30
CA GLY A 111 -0.14 -1.43 10.36
C GLY A 111 -1.63 -1.71 10.38
N ARG A 112 -2.46 -0.67 10.33
CA ARG A 112 -3.92 -0.81 10.25
C ARG A 112 -4.36 -1.58 9.00
N ILE A 113 -3.80 -1.26 7.84
CA ILE A 113 -4.07 -1.97 6.58
C ILE A 113 -3.75 -3.46 6.70
N LEU A 114 -2.59 -3.80 7.28
CA LEU A 114 -2.16 -5.19 7.46
C LEU A 114 -2.98 -5.93 8.53
N GLU A 115 -3.67 -5.24 9.43
CA GLU A 115 -4.67 -5.81 10.34
C GLU A 115 -6.09 -5.88 9.73
N GLY A 116 -6.24 -5.59 8.43
CA GLY A 116 -7.53 -5.62 7.74
C GLY A 116 -8.44 -4.44 8.07
N VAL A 117 -7.91 -3.37 8.68
CA VAL A 117 -8.66 -2.16 8.99
C VAL A 117 -8.77 -1.29 7.74
N ARG A 118 -10.01 -0.92 7.40
CA ARG A 118 -10.29 0.05 6.33
C ARG A 118 -10.09 1.47 6.84
N LEU A 119 -9.32 2.25 6.12
CA LEU A 119 -9.06 3.65 6.42
C LEU A 119 -10.11 4.53 5.74
N ARG A 120 -10.40 5.69 6.33
CA ARG A 120 -11.43 6.61 5.85
C ARG A 120 -10.81 7.91 5.36
N GLU A 121 -11.39 8.51 4.33
CA GLU A 121 -10.87 9.75 3.73
C GLU A 121 -10.70 10.91 4.73
N GLU A 122 -11.51 10.94 5.79
CA GLU A 122 -11.40 11.89 6.91
C GLU A 122 -10.03 11.87 7.63
N GLU A 123 -9.26 10.78 7.52
CA GLU A 123 -7.91 10.67 8.10
C GLU A 123 -6.85 11.51 7.37
N TRP A 124 -7.17 12.04 6.18
CA TRP A 124 -6.25 12.82 5.33
C TRP A 124 -6.63 14.29 5.22
N VAL A 125 -7.63 14.76 5.96
CA VAL A 125 -8.02 16.17 5.96
C VAL A 125 -7.04 16.94 6.84
N GLU A 126 -6.22 17.81 6.22
CA GLU A 126 -5.42 18.81 6.94
C GLU A 126 -6.37 19.74 7.72
N ILE A 127 -6.12 19.93 9.03
CA ILE A 127 -6.77 20.95 9.87
C ILE A 127 -6.14 22.31 9.60
#